data_AF-A0A967HRH9-F1
#
_entry.id   AF-A0A967HRH9-F1
#
_cell.length_a   1.000
_cell.length_b   1.000
_cell.length_c   1.000
_cell.angle_alpha   90.00
_cell.angle_beta   90.00
_cell.angle_gamma   90.00
#
_symmetry.space_group_name_H-M   'P 1'
#
loop_
_entity.id
_entity.type
_entity.pdbx_description
1 polymer ?
#
loop_
_entity_poly.entity_id
_entity_poly.type
_entity_poly.pdbx_seq_one_letter_code
_entity_poly.pdbx_strand_id
1 'polypeptide(L)'
;KGAGPTPYSRMGDGYAVLRSTVREYLCSEAMHGLGIPTTRALCITGSDAPVYRETAETGAILTRMAPSHVRFGTFEYFSHTKQHDLLKLLADYVIKMHYPQLVTENEPYA
;
A
#
# COMPACT_ATOMS: atom_id res chain seq x y z
N LYS A 1 2.55 -5.07 -5.98
CA LYS A 1 2.44 -3.85 -6.83
C LYS A 1 2.71 -4.26 -8.28
N GLY A 2 1.91 -3.78 -9.23
CA GLY A 2 2.05 -4.14 -10.65
C GLY A 2 1.38 -5.46 -11.07
N ALA A 3 0.40 -5.93 -10.29
CA ALA A 3 -0.25 -7.23 -10.50
C ALA A 3 -1.30 -7.24 -11.63
N GLY A 4 -1.49 -6.11 -12.31
CA GLY A 4 -2.47 -5.95 -13.38
C GLY A 4 -3.66 -5.05 -12.98
N PRO A 5 -4.64 -4.91 -13.90
CA PRO A 5 -5.75 -4.00 -13.73
C PRO A 5 -6.72 -4.45 -12.64
N THR A 6 -7.38 -3.47 -12.01
CA THR A 6 -8.40 -3.64 -10.97
C THR A 6 -9.56 -2.67 -11.25
N PRO A 7 -10.72 -2.81 -10.59
CA PRO A 7 -11.78 -1.80 -10.66
C PRO A 7 -11.32 -0.38 -10.25
N TYR A 8 -10.21 -0.27 -9.53
CA TYR A 8 -9.63 0.99 -9.07
C TYR A 8 -8.56 1.57 -9.99
N SER A 9 -8.26 0.92 -11.13
CA SER A 9 -7.17 1.32 -12.04
C SER A 9 -7.43 2.63 -12.80
N ARG A 10 -8.68 3.10 -12.85
CA ARG A 10 -9.08 4.28 -13.64
C ARG A 10 -8.60 4.12 -15.09
N MET A 11 -7.79 5.05 -15.60
CA MET A 11 -7.23 5.03 -16.96
C MET A 11 -5.84 4.37 -17.03
N GLY A 12 -5.31 3.85 -15.92
CA GLY A 12 -4.01 3.19 -15.88
C GLY A 12 -4.09 1.70 -16.25
N ASP A 13 -2.98 1.15 -16.74
CA ASP A 13 -2.88 -0.27 -17.14
C ASP A 13 -2.81 -1.26 -15.97
N GLY A 14 -2.52 -0.79 -14.75
CA GLY A 14 -2.38 -1.62 -13.55
C GLY A 14 -1.03 -2.35 -13.44
N TYR A 15 -0.10 -2.12 -14.36
CA TYR A 15 1.22 -2.72 -14.36
C TYR A 15 2.28 -1.77 -13.79
N ALA A 16 3.39 -2.34 -13.31
CA ALA A 16 4.58 -1.58 -12.94
C ALA A 16 5.72 -1.95 -13.90
N VAL A 17 6.62 -0.99 -14.13
CA VAL A 17 7.82 -1.16 -14.95
C VAL A 17 9.03 -1.51 -14.09
N LEU A 18 9.99 -2.22 -14.65
CA LEU A 18 11.17 -2.69 -13.94
C LEU A 18 11.94 -1.56 -13.23
N ARG A 19 12.17 -0.42 -13.91
CA ARG A 19 12.88 0.73 -13.30
C ARG A 19 12.21 1.25 -12.03
N SER A 20 10.88 1.28 -11.99
CA SER A 20 10.12 1.80 -10.84
C SER A 20 10.19 0.82 -9.67
N THR A 21 10.06 -0.47 -9.99
CA THR A 21 10.11 -1.56 -9.02
C THR A 21 11.48 -1.69 -8.36
N VAL A 22 12.57 -1.58 -9.13
CA VAL A 22 13.94 -1.58 -8.60
C VAL A 22 14.19 -0.41 -7.65
N ARG A 23 13.76 0.80 -8.04
CA ARG A 23 13.92 1.99 -7.19
C ARG A 23 13.15 1.88 -5.88
N GLU A 24 11.92 1.36 -5.90
CA GLU A 24 11.14 1.15 -4.68
C GLU A 24 11.79 0.11 -3.77
N TYR A 25 12.25 -1.02 -4.32
CA TYR A 25 12.97 -2.04 -3.54
C TYR A 25 14.19 -1.45 -2.83
N LEU A 26 15.07 -0.77 -3.58
CA LEU A 26 16.30 -0.20 -3.05
C LEU A 26 16.01 0.84 -1.96
N CYS A 27 15.05 1.73 -2.20
CA CYS A 27 14.68 2.75 -1.23
C CYS A 27 14.07 2.13 0.04
N SER A 28 13.13 1.19 -0.11
CA SER A 28 12.49 0.51 1.02
C SER A 28 13.50 -0.20 1.92
N GLU A 29 14.41 -0.98 1.34
CA GLU A 29 15.39 -1.73 2.13
C GLU A 29 16.52 -0.84 2.67
N ALA A 30 16.92 0.20 1.95
CA ALA A 30 17.87 1.20 2.47
C ALA A 30 17.29 1.95 3.67
N MET A 31 16.04 2.42 3.59
CA MET A 31 15.36 3.10 4.69
C MET A 31 15.26 2.18 5.92
N HIS A 32 14.95 0.90 5.72
CA HIS A 32 14.95 -0.08 6.81
C HIS A 32 16.36 -0.27 7.41
N GLY A 33 17.40 -0.39 6.57
CA GLY A 33 18.79 -0.48 7.00
C GLY A 33 19.28 0.74 7.79
N LEU A 34 18.68 1.92 7.52
CA LEU A 34 18.91 3.17 8.27
C LEU A 34 18.09 3.26 9.56
N GLY A 35 17.27 2.27 9.89
CA GLY A 35 16.41 2.27 11.07
C GLY A 35 15.19 3.20 10.95
N ILE A 36 14.85 3.64 9.74
CA ILE A 36 13.70 4.53 9.49
C ILE A 36 12.46 3.66 9.18
N PRO A 37 11.31 3.88 9.86
CA PRO A 37 10.08 3.16 9.57
C PRO A 37 9.67 3.28 8.10
N THR A 38 9.47 2.14 7.46
CA THR A 38 9.17 2.02 6.03
C THR A 38 8.49 0.69 5.72
N THR A 39 7.82 0.59 4.58
CA THR A 39 7.39 -0.71 4.06
C THR A 39 8.61 -1.51 3.59
N ARG A 40 8.54 -2.84 3.66
CA ARG A 40 9.61 -3.75 3.21
C ARG A 40 9.36 -4.26 1.80
N ALA A 41 10.42 -4.57 1.09
CA ALA A 41 10.39 -5.12 -0.25
C ALA A 41 10.97 -6.54 -0.25
N LEU A 42 10.11 -7.55 -0.42
CA LEU A 42 10.51 -8.96 -0.33
C LEU A 42 11.27 -9.42 -1.58
N CYS A 43 10.71 -9.16 -2.76
CA CYS A 43 11.30 -9.58 -4.02
C CYS A 43 10.74 -8.79 -5.22
N ILE A 44 11.47 -8.88 -6.32
CA ILE A 44 11.10 -8.37 -7.64
C ILE A 44 10.98 -9.55 -8.60
N THR A 45 9.88 -9.60 -9.36
CA THR A 45 9.72 -10.52 -10.49
C THR A 45 9.63 -9.71 -11.78
N GLY A 46 10.58 -9.91 -12.69
CA GLY A 46 10.58 -9.28 -14.02
C GLY A 46 9.81 -10.09 -15.06
N SER A 47 9.45 -9.45 -16.17
CA SER A 47 8.80 -10.05 -17.32
C SER A 47 9.21 -9.31 -18.61
N ASP A 48 9.30 -10.04 -19.72
CA ASP A 48 9.52 -9.45 -21.05
C ASP A 48 8.26 -8.77 -21.63
N ALA A 49 7.13 -8.84 -20.91
CA ALA A 49 5.90 -8.18 -21.32
C ALA A 49 6.09 -6.64 -21.43
N PRO A 50 5.75 -6.02 -22.58
CA PRO A 50 5.90 -4.59 -22.76
C PRO A 50 4.85 -3.82 -21.96
N VAL A 51 5.29 -2.78 -21.26
CA VAL A 51 4.47 -1.83 -20.50
C VAL A 51 4.84 -0.43 -20.98
N TYR A 52 3.84 0.34 -21.45
CA TYR A 52 4.08 1.62 -22.11
C TYR A 52 4.02 2.80 -21.12
N ARG A 53 5.08 3.60 -21.08
CA ARG A 53 5.14 4.89 -20.37
C ARG A 53 5.57 5.97 -21.37
N GLU A 54 6.60 6.75 -21.07
CA GLU A 54 7.22 7.64 -22.06
C GLU A 54 7.88 6.85 -23.21
N THR A 55 8.34 5.64 -22.90
CA THR A 55 8.88 4.64 -23.84
C THR A 55 8.32 3.26 -23.51
N ALA A 56 8.56 2.27 -24.38
CA ALA A 56 8.24 0.88 -24.08
C ALA A 56 9.25 0.34 -23.05
N GLU A 57 8.75 -0.17 -21.94
CA GLU A 57 9.54 -0.72 -20.84
C GLU A 57 9.14 -2.16 -20.53
N THR A 58 9.94 -2.88 -19.74
CA THR A 58 9.61 -4.23 -19.28
C THR A 58 8.77 -4.21 -18.01
N GLY A 59 7.75 -5.07 -17.97
CA GLY A 59 6.89 -5.25 -16.82
C GLY A 59 7.60 -5.87 -15.63
N ALA A 60 7.21 -5.49 -14.41
CA ALA A 60 7.70 -6.09 -13.19
C ALA A 60 6.66 -6.03 -12.06
N ILE A 61 6.74 -7.00 -11.15
CA ILE A 61 5.97 -7.04 -9.91
C ILE A 61 6.91 -6.85 -8.72
N LEU A 62 6.50 -5.98 -7.79
CA LEU A 62 7.13 -5.86 -6.46
C LEU A 62 6.22 -6.52 -5.42
N THR A 63 6.76 -7.47 -4.67
CA THR A 63 6.12 -8.01 -3.47
C THR A 63 6.46 -7.12 -2.27
N ARG A 64 5.54 -6.23 -1.92
CA ARG A 64 5.69 -5.29 -0.79
C ARG A 64 5.06 -5.87 0.47
N MET A 65 5.77 -5.76 1.59
CA MET A 65 5.33 -6.21 2.91
C MET A 65 5.21 -5.03 3.86
N ALA A 66 4.19 -5.04 4.70
CA ALA A 66 3.98 -4.09 5.78
C ALA A 66 3.01 -4.70 6.80
N PRO A 67 3.05 -4.29 8.08
CA PRO A 67 2.04 -4.69 9.06
C PRO A 67 0.61 -4.29 8.64
N SER A 68 0.48 -3.20 7.89
CA SER A 68 -0.80 -2.70 7.35
C SER A 68 -0.61 -1.99 6.03
N HIS A 69 -1.67 -1.94 5.23
CA HIS A 69 -1.78 -1.11 4.03
C HIS A 69 -2.92 -0.06 4.13
N VAL A 70 -3.55 0.05 5.31
CA VAL A 70 -4.52 1.11 5.61
C VAL A 70 -3.83 2.48 5.55
N ARG A 71 -4.53 3.48 5.02
CA ARG A 71 -4.04 4.85 4.87
C ARG A 71 -5.10 5.82 5.37
N PHE A 72 -4.73 7.09 5.59
CA PHE A 72 -5.71 8.15 5.88
C PHE A 72 -6.83 8.20 4.83
N GLY A 73 -6.47 8.08 3.55
CA GLY A 73 -7.43 7.98 2.45
C GLY A 73 -8.44 6.84 2.54
N THR A 74 -8.15 5.76 3.26
CA THR A 74 -9.12 4.68 3.51
C THR A 74 -10.24 5.17 4.44
N PHE A 75 -9.90 5.96 5.47
CA PHE A 75 -10.89 6.59 6.36
C PHE A 75 -11.67 7.69 5.64
N GLU A 76 -10.95 8.56 4.91
CA GLU A 76 -11.56 9.64 4.13
C GLU A 76 -12.60 9.11 3.13
N TYR A 77 -12.33 7.97 2.48
CA TYR A 77 -13.28 7.34 1.57
C TYR A 77 -14.62 7.02 2.24
N PHE A 78 -14.61 6.36 3.40
CA PHE A 78 -15.85 6.02 4.12
C PHE A 78 -16.53 7.24 4.72
N SER A 79 -15.76 8.23 5.19
CA SER A 79 -16.28 9.50 5.68
C SER A 79 -17.02 10.28 4.58
N HIS A 80 -16.38 10.52 3.43
CA HIS A 80 -16.98 11.27 2.33
C HIS A 80 -18.15 10.56 1.63
N THR A 81 -18.19 9.23 1.68
CA THR A 81 -19.31 8.44 1.18
C THR A 81 -20.42 8.22 2.22
N LYS A 82 -20.32 8.85 3.40
CA LYS A 82 -21.30 8.78 4.51
C LYS A 82 -21.55 7.37 5.03
N GLN A 83 -20.56 6.48 4.89
CA GLN A 83 -20.60 5.09 5.36
C GLN A 83 -20.00 5.00 6.76
N HIS A 84 -20.63 5.66 7.73
CA HIS A 84 -20.07 5.84 9.08
C HIS A 84 -19.92 4.53 9.87
N ASP A 85 -20.78 3.54 9.64
CA ASP A 85 -20.65 2.22 10.26
C ASP A 85 -19.36 1.51 9.81
N LEU A 86 -19.03 1.60 8.51
CA LEU A 86 -17.77 1.05 7.98
C LEU A 86 -16.55 1.86 8.41
N LEU A 87 -16.70 3.18 8.55
CA LEU A 87 -15.65 4.03 9.10
C LEU A 87 -15.29 3.61 10.53
N LYS A 88 -16.31 3.38 11.38
CA LYS A 88 -16.11 2.88 12.75
C LYS A 88 -15.48 1.49 12.74
N LEU A 89 -16.00 0.58 11.91
CA LEU A 89 -15.43 -0.77 11.77
C LEU A 89 -13.94 -0.74 11.38
N LEU A 90 -13.54 0.15 10.47
CA LEU A 90 -12.15 0.34 10.08
C LEU A 90 -11.30 0.87 11.26
N ALA A 91 -11.80 1.85 12.00
CA ALA A 91 -11.10 2.39 13.17
C ALA A 91 -10.89 1.32 14.25
N ASP A 92 -11.94 0.56 14.56
CA ASP A 92 -11.89 -0.56 15.52
C ASP A 92 -10.89 -1.63 15.10
N TYR A 93 -10.88 -1.98 13.80
CA TYR A 93 -9.91 -2.90 13.24
C TYR A 93 -8.47 -2.39 13.42
N VAL A 94 -8.20 -1.12 13.10
CA VAL A 94 -6.86 -0.54 13.22
C VAL A 94 -6.40 -0.49 14.67
N ILE A 95 -7.26 -0.09 15.61
CA ILE A 95 -6.95 -0.11 17.03
C ILE A 95 -6.62 -1.52 17.50
N LYS A 96 -7.51 -2.49 17.22
CA LYS A 96 -7.31 -3.88 17.66
C LYS A 96 -6.00 -4.48 17.14
N MET A 97 -5.63 -4.18 15.90
CA MET A 97 -4.46 -4.80 15.25
C MET A 97 -3.15 -4.06 15.46
N HIS A 98 -3.17 -2.74 15.64
CA HIS A 98 -1.96 -1.90 15.65
C HIS A 98 -1.81 -1.05 16.92
N TYR A 99 -2.88 -0.85 17.68
CA TYR A 99 -2.87 -0.10 18.94
C TYR A 99 -3.66 -0.84 20.03
N PRO A 100 -3.37 -2.12 20.32
CA PRO A 100 -4.15 -2.93 21.25
C PRO A 100 -4.23 -2.34 22.66
N GLN A 101 -3.26 -1.50 23.05
CA GLN A 101 -3.26 -0.77 24.31
C GLN A 101 -4.43 0.22 24.46
N LEU A 102 -5.03 0.68 23.35
CA LEU A 102 -6.14 1.64 23.39
C LEU A 102 -7.50 0.96 23.58
N VAL A 103 -7.58 -0.38 23.44
CA VAL A 103 -8.87 -1.12 23.46
C VAL A 103 -9.61 -0.97 24.80
N THR A 104 -8.88 -0.79 25.90
CA THR A 104 -9.45 -0.66 27.26
C THR A 104 -9.66 0.79 27.70
N GLU A 105 -9.30 1.76 26.88
CA GLU A 105 -9.45 3.18 27.19
C GLU A 105 -10.91 3.62 27.04
N ASN A 106 -11.34 4.57 27.87
CA ASN A 106 -12.70 5.11 27.81
C ASN A 106 -12.96 5.89 26.52
N GLU A 107 -11.93 6.52 25.95
CA GLU A 107 -11.98 7.26 24.70
C GLU A 107 -10.92 6.74 23.72
N PRO A 108 -11.13 5.57 23.11
CA PRO A 108 -10.08 4.86 22.36
C PRO A 108 -9.68 5.54 21.04
N TYR A 109 -10.41 6.58 20.62
CA TYR A 109 -10.16 7.34 19.38
C TYR A 109 -9.70 8.79 19.64
N ALA A 110 -9.62 9.22 20.90
CA ALA A 110 -9.34 10.61 21.26
C ALA A 110 -7.86 11.00 21.10
#